data_AF-A0A0R2D3X9-F1
#
_entry.id   AF-A0A0R2D3X9-F1
#
_cell.length_a   1.000
_cell.length_b   1.000
_cell.length_c   1.000
_cell.angle_alpha   90.00
_cell.angle_beta   90.00
_cell.angle_gamma   90.00
#
_symmetry.space_group_name_H-M   'P 1'
#
loop_
_entity.id
_entity.type
_entity.pdbx_description
1 polymer ?
#
loop_
_entity_poly.entity_id
_entity_poly.type
_entity_poly.pdbx_seq_one_letter_code
_entity_poly.pdbx_strand_id
1 'polypeptide(L)'
;MTKRKLTFNDDTTVTINPRISIKKLREFQRQKLLPASLLEAFINADKDPQKMEPYLINSVWIAYLNANPTTNMTQAEFEDKIGLDFALFGEVLTEMVGGTAKADAKMAQGFKRATKK
;
A
#
# COMPACT_ATOMS: atom_id res chain seq x y z
N MET A 1 3.06 0.78 -16.26
CA MET A 1 2.81 0.82 -14.80
C MET A 1 1.69 1.83 -14.57
N THR A 2 0.59 1.46 -13.91
CA THR A 2 -0.59 2.35 -13.77
C THR A 2 -0.38 3.29 -12.58
N LYS A 3 0.23 4.44 -12.82
CA LYS A 3 0.29 5.55 -11.87
C LYS A 3 -1.07 6.25 -11.89
N ARG A 4 -1.63 6.54 -10.73
CA ARG A 4 -2.90 7.29 -10.61
C ARG A 4 -2.63 8.68 -10.07
N LYS A 5 -3.57 9.59 -10.31
CA LYS A 5 -3.56 10.93 -9.74
C LYS A 5 -4.52 10.97 -8.57
N LEU A 6 -4.14 11.67 -7.51
CA LEU A 6 -4.95 11.97 -6.34
C LEU A 6 -4.93 13.48 -6.15
N THR A 7 -6.10 14.07 -5.97
CA THR A 7 -6.23 15.52 -5.77
C THR A 7 -6.38 15.79 -4.28
N PHE A 8 -5.57 16.70 -3.76
CA PHE A 8 -5.67 17.23 -2.41
C PHE A 8 -6.75 18.30 -2.31
N ASN A 9 -7.15 18.63 -1.08
CA ASN A 9 -8.16 19.66 -0.79
C ASN A 9 -7.73 21.07 -1.22
N ASP A 10 -6.42 21.28 -1.45
CA ASP A 10 -5.84 22.52 -1.98
C ASP A 10 -5.78 22.53 -3.52
N ASP A 11 -6.54 21.65 -4.19
CA ASP A 11 -6.53 21.38 -5.63
C ASP A 11 -5.18 20.88 -6.20
N THR A 12 -4.20 20.59 -5.34
CA THR A 12 -2.92 20.04 -5.78
C THR A 12 -3.08 18.59 -6.19
N THR A 13 -2.64 18.24 -7.39
CA THR A 13 -2.67 16.85 -7.85
C THR A 13 -1.33 16.15 -7.60
N VAL A 14 -1.35 15.07 -6.82
CA VAL A 14 -0.19 14.21 -6.58
C VAL A 14 -0.32 12.88 -7.31
N THR A 15 0.82 12.25 -7.60
CA THR A 15 0.84 10.91 -8.19
C THR A 15 0.90 9.86 -7.10
N ILE A 16 0.09 8.80 -7.22
CA ILE A 16 0.12 7.63 -6.35
C ILE A 16 0.38 6.35 -7.17
N ASN A 17 1.03 5.38 -6.54
CA ASN A 17 1.31 4.07 -7.13
C ASN A 17 0.89 2.96 -6.16
N PRO A 18 -0.35 2.47 -6.27
CA PRO A 18 -0.87 1.41 -5.40
C PRO A 18 -0.22 0.05 -5.67
N ARG A 19 0.44 -0.16 -6.82
CA ARG A 19 1.20 -1.39 -7.06
C ARG A 19 2.55 -1.34 -6.35
N ILE A 20 2.55 -1.87 -5.14
CA ILE A 20 3.75 -2.04 -4.33
C ILE A 20 4.11 -3.52 -4.21
N SER A 21 5.42 -3.81 -4.21
CA SER A 21 5.90 -5.16 -3.94
C SER A 21 5.99 -5.41 -2.43
N ILE A 22 5.86 -6.67 -2.01
CA ILE A 22 6.07 -7.08 -0.61
C ILE A 22 7.45 -6.66 -0.11
N LYS A 23 8.49 -6.74 -0.96
CA LYS A 23 9.84 -6.28 -0.62
C LYS A 23 9.86 -4.81 -0.20
N LYS A 24 9.17 -3.96 -0.96
CA LYS A 24 9.13 -2.51 -0.70
C LYS A 24 8.28 -2.16 0.52
N LEU A 25 7.20 -2.92 0.77
CA LEU A 25 6.46 -2.83 2.05
C LEU A 25 7.34 -3.16 3.26
N ARG A 26 8.17 -4.22 3.17
CA ARG A 26 9.15 -4.55 4.22
C ARG A 26 10.22 -3.48 4.39
N GLU A 27 10.64 -2.83 3.32
CA GLU A 27 11.57 -1.68 3.39
C GLU A 27 10.93 -0.51 4.14
N PHE A 28 9.67 -0.18 3.85
CA PHE A 28 8.94 0.87 4.57
C PHE A 28 8.73 0.54 6.06
N GLN A 29 8.49 -0.73 6.41
CA GLN A 29 8.47 -1.16 7.82
C GLN A 29 9.82 -0.97 8.52
N ARG A 30 10.93 -1.31 7.86
CA ARG A 30 12.28 -1.09 8.41
C ARG A 30 12.58 0.39 8.64
N GLN A 31 12.03 1.26 7.80
CA GLN A 31 12.15 2.71 7.91
C GLN A 31 11.17 3.31 8.94
N LYS A 32 10.41 2.49 9.67
CA LYS A 32 9.36 2.91 10.62
C LYS A 32 8.25 3.77 9.99
N LEU A 33 8.10 3.72 8.67
CA LEU A 33 7.03 4.40 7.95
C LEU A 33 5.70 3.64 8.05
N LEU A 34 5.74 2.37 8.50
CA LEU A 34 4.58 1.50 8.60
C LEU A 34 4.61 0.63 9.86
N PRO A 35 3.45 0.39 10.49
CA PRO A 35 3.36 -0.54 11.62
C PRO A 35 3.59 -1.98 11.16
N ALA A 36 4.15 -2.80 12.06
CA ALA A 36 4.41 -4.22 11.80
C ALA A 36 3.12 -4.99 11.45
N SER A 37 2.03 -4.63 12.13
CA SER A 37 0.69 -5.21 11.98
C SER A 37 0.04 -4.99 10.62
N LEU A 38 0.49 -3.99 9.86
CA LEU A 38 -0.09 -3.69 8.54
C LEU A 38 0.24 -4.78 7.52
N LEU A 39 1.46 -5.33 7.52
CA LEU A 39 1.81 -6.42 6.59
C LEU A 39 1.03 -7.71 6.90
N GLU A 40 0.82 -8.00 8.19
CA GLU A 40 -0.02 -9.12 8.62
C GLU A 40 -1.48 -8.91 8.23
N ALA A 41 -1.99 -7.69 8.37
CA ALA A 41 -3.32 -7.33 7.90
C ALA A 41 -3.42 -7.53 6.38
N PHE A 42 -2.45 -7.06 5.60
CA PHE A 42 -2.41 -7.23 4.14
C PHE A 42 -2.43 -8.71 3.71
N ILE A 43 -1.71 -9.58 4.41
CA ILE A 43 -1.67 -11.03 4.12
C ILE A 43 -3.00 -11.70 4.49
N ASN A 44 -3.66 -11.23 5.56
CA ASN A 44 -4.92 -11.79 6.04
C ASN A 44 -6.16 -11.04 5.53
N ALA A 45 -6.01 -10.08 4.61
CA ALA A 45 -7.09 -9.24 4.13
C ALA A 45 -8.24 -10.03 3.48
N ASP A 46 -7.93 -11.16 2.83
CA ASP A 46 -8.92 -12.07 2.25
C ASP A 46 -9.75 -12.81 3.31
N LYS A 47 -9.24 -12.93 4.55
CA LYS A 47 -9.88 -13.63 5.66
C LYS A 47 -10.62 -12.69 6.61
N ASP A 48 -10.03 -11.52 6.89
CA ASP A 48 -10.55 -10.51 7.81
C ASP A 48 -10.51 -9.09 7.21
N PRO A 49 -11.34 -8.78 6.22
CA PRO A 49 -11.32 -7.47 5.53
C PRO A 49 -11.61 -6.28 6.47
N GLN A 50 -12.38 -6.49 7.54
CA GLN A 50 -12.67 -5.45 8.55
C GLN A 50 -11.40 -4.97 9.29
N LYS A 51 -10.37 -5.81 9.39
CA LYS A 51 -9.08 -5.42 10.01
C LYS A 51 -8.26 -4.49 9.11
N MET A 52 -8.67 -4.30 7.85
CA MET A 52 -7.99 -3.42 6.91
C MET A 52 -8.52 -1.98 6.96
N GLU A 53 -9.70 -1.76 7.54
CA GLU A 53 -10.37 -0.46 7.61
C GLU A 53 -9.51 0.62 8.30
N PRO A 54 -8.82 0.34 9.44
CA PRO A 54 -7.92 1.31 10.06
C PRO A 54 -6.71 1.69 9.19
N TYR A 55 -6.40 0.89 8.17
CA TYR A 55 -5.24 1.06 7.29
C TYR A 55 -5.62 1.68 5.94
N LEU A 56 -6.87 2.10 5.74
CA LEU A 56 -7.32 2.79 4.52
C LEU A 56 -6.48 4.02 4.22
N ILE A 57 -6.33 4.93 5.18
CA ILE A 57 -5.53 6.15 5.02
C ILE A 57 -4.04 5.81 4.82
N ASN A 58 -3.51 4.87 5.61
CA ASN A 58 -2.13 4.40 5.45
C ASN A 58 -1.87 3.82 4.05
N SER A 59 -2.85 3.15 3.43
CA SER A 59 -2.68 2.57 2.10
C SER A 59 -2.42 3.64 1.03
N VAL A 60 -3.09 4.79 1.15
CA VAL A 60 -2.92 5.91 0.22
C VAL A 60 -1.60 6.63 0.46
N TRP A 61 -1.22 6.79 1.72
CA TRP A 61 0.11 7.27 2.10
C TRP A 61 1.23 6.39 1.53
N ILE A 62 1.09 5.06 1.62
CA ILE A 62 2.05 4.10 1.05
C ILE A 62 2.11 4.23 -0.47
N ALA A 63 0.94 4.32 -1.12
CA ALA A 63 0.86 4.49 -2.56
C ALA A 63 1.54 5.80 -3.00
N TYR A 64 1.40 6.87 -2.22
CA TYR A 64 2.09 8.14 -2.42
C TYR A 64 3.60 8.00 -2.26
N LEU A 65 4.11 7.46 -1.15
CA LEU A 65 5.55 7.23 -0.93
C LEU A 65 6.18 6.38 -2.03
N ASN A 66 5.45 5.36 -2.49
CA ASN A 66 5.91 4.48 -3.55
C ASN A 66 6.07 5.20 -4.90
N ALA A 67 5.23 6.21 -5.17
CA ALA A 67 5.31 7.05 -6.35
C ALA A 67 6.30 8.21 -6.20
N ASN A 68 6.54 8.68 -4.96
CA ASN A 68 7.31 9.88 -4.65
C ASN A 68 8.42 9.56 -3.62
N PRO A 69 9.44 8.77 -3.99
CA PRO A 69 10.47 8.30 -3.06
C PRO A 69 11.37 9.41 -2.49
N THR A 70 11.36 10.60 -3.09
CA THR A 70 12.16 11.76 -2.68
C THR A 70 11.33 12.83 -1.97
N THR A 71 10.10 12.51 -1.56
CA THR A 71 9.23 13.47 -0.87
C THR A 71 9.78 13.81 0.53
N ASN A 72 9.66 15.07 0.92
CA ASN A 72 9.90 15.53 2.29
C ASN A 72 8.58 15.72 3.07
N MET A 73 7.44 15.45 2.44
CA MET A 73 6.14 15.53 3.08
C MET A 73 6.07 14.46 4.18
N THR A 74 5.58 14.85 5.35
CA THR A 74 5.29 13.93 6.45
C THR A 74 3.91 13.31 6.29
N GLN A 75 3.67 12.19 6.98
CA GLN A 75 2.34 11.56 6.97
C GLN A 75 1.26 12.52 7.50
N ALA A 76 1.56 13.30 8.54
CA ALA A 76 0.61 14.28 9.10
C ALA A 76 0.25 15.38 8.10
N GLU A 77 1.22 15.92 7.38
CA GLU A 77 0.97 16.92 6.33
C GLU A 77 0.19 16.33 5.15
N PHE A 78 0.40 15.05 4.84
CA PHE A 78 -0.36 14.35 3.82
C PHE A 78 -1.82 14.14 4.26
N GLU A 79 -2.04 13.71 5.49
CA GLU A 79 -3.37 13.48 6.07
C GLU A 79 -4.19 14.77 6.21
N ASP A 80 -3.54 15.91 6.45
CA ASP A 80 -4.20 17.22 6.50
C ASP A 80 -4.65 17.70 5.09
N LYS A 81 -3.89 17.34 4.05
CA LYS A 81 -4.15 17.76 2.67
C LYS A 81 -5.07 16.83 1.90
N ILE A 82 -5.12 15.56 2.25
CA ILE A 82 -5.88 14.57 1.51
C ILE A 82 -7.38 14.77 1.70
N GLY A 83 -8.12 14.77 0.59
CA GLY A 83 -9.59 14.72 0.64
C GLY A 83 -10.07 13.36 1.12
N LEU A 84 -11.13 13.35 1.94
CA LEU A 84 -11.77 12.12 2.41
C LEU A 84 -12.58 11.45 1.30
N ASP A 85 -11.88 10.82 0.36
CA ASP A 85 -12.46 9.99 -0.70
C ASP A 85 -12.29 8.51 -0.35
N PHE A 86 -13.18 8.01 0.50
CA PHE A 86 -13.15 6.62 0.97
C PHE A 86 -13.27 5.60 -0.17
N ALA A 87 -13.93 5.95 -1.28
CA ALA A 87 -14.03 5.07 -2.44
C ALA A 87 -12.65 4.90 -3.11
N LEU A 88 -11.95 6.01 -3.36
CA LEU A 88 -10.57 5.97 -3.87
C LEU A 88 -9.63 5.23 -2.91
N PHE A 89 -9.78 5.42 -1.61
CA PHE A 89 -8.94 4.76 -0.61
C PHE A 89 -9.15 3.24 -0.64
N GLY A 90 -10.41 2.79 -0.74
CA GLY A 90 -10.77 1.38 -0.89
C GLY A 90 -10.22 0.76 -2.17
N GLU A 91 -10.23 1.49 -3.30
CA GLU A 91 -9.62 1.02 -4.55
C GLU A 91 -8.09 0.88 -4.44
N VAL A 92 -7.42 1.88 -3.86
CA VAL A 92 -5.97 1.86 -3.63
C VAL A 92 -5.59 0.67 -2.76
N LEU A 93 -6.32 0.47 -1.67
CA LEU A 93 -6.12 -0.63 -0.74
C LEU A 93 -6.32 -1.98 -1.43
N THR A 94 -7.40 -2.14 -2.19
CA THR A 94 -7.71 -3.37 -2.92
C THR A 94 -6.66 -3.68 -3.98
N GLU A 95 -6.15 -2.67 -4.69
CA GLU A 95 -5.09 -2.86 -5.68
C GLU A 95 -3.75 -3.22 -5.01
N MET A 96 -3.46 -2.67 -3.84
CA MET A 96 -2.32 -3.09 -3.02
C MET A 96 -2.44 -4.55 -2.59
N VAL A 97 -3.57 -4.94 -1.98
CA VAL A 97 -3.85 -6.31 -1.51
C VAL A 97 -3.81 -7.31 -2.67
N GLY A 98 -4.53 -7.02 -3.77
CA GLY A 98 -4.58 -7.89 -4.94
C GLY A 98 -3.24 -8.02 -5.67
N GLY A 99 -2.40 -6.98 -5.62
CA GLY A 99 -1.02 -7.02 -6.09
C GLY A 99 -0.13 -7.91 -5.24
N THR A 100 -0.26 -7.84 -3.92
CA THR A 100 0.50 -8.67 -2.98
C THR A 100 0.06 -10.14 -2.98
N ALA A 101 -1.24 -10.43 -3.05
CA ALA A 101 -1.77 -11.80 -3.10
C ALA A 101 -1.30 -12.56 -4.37
N LYS A 102 -1.29 -11.89 -5.53
CA LYS A 102 -0.74 -12.45 -6.78
C LYS A 102 0.77 -12.68 -6.72
N ALA A 103 1.51 -11.84 -6.00
CA ALA A 103 2.95 -12.01 -5.81
C ALA A 103 3.27 -13.19 -4.87
N ASP A 104 2.47 -13.38 -3.81
CA ASP A 104 2.63 -14.46 -2.85
C ASP A 104 2.35 -15.83 -3.46
N ALA A 105 1.30 -15.95 -4.30
CA ALA A 105 1.02 -17.18 -5.06
C ALA A 105 2.21 -17.60 -5.95
N LYS A 106 2.94 -16.65 -6.55
CA LYS A 106 4.15 -16.92 -7.33
C LYS A 106 5.35 -17.28 -6.44
N MET A 107 5.48 -16.67 -5.27
CA MET A 107 6.56 -16.95 -4.32
C MET A 107 6.39 -18.34 -3.70
N ALA A 108 5.18 -18.72 -3.31
CA ALA A 108 4.82 -20.07 -2.85
C ALA A 108 5.05 -21.14 -3.92
N GLN A 109 4.73 -20.86 -5.19
CA GLN A 109 5.06 -21.75 -6.31
C GLN A 109 6.58 -21.87 -6.52
N GLY A 110 7.33 -20.76 -6.42
CA GLY A 110 8.79 -20.77 -6.51
C GLY A 110 9.46 -21.58 -5.39
N PHE A 111 8.98 -21.44 -4.15
CA PHE A 111 9.43 -22.23 -3.01
C PHE A 111 9.13 -23.72 -3.20
N LYS A 112 7.91 -24.10 -3.59
CA LYS A 112 7.56 -25.50 -3.91
C LYS A 112 8.42 -26.11 -5.02
N ARG A 113 8.91 -25.29 -5.95
CA ARG A 113 9.81 -25.71 -7.03
C ARG A 113 11.25 -25.90 -6.52
N ALA A 114 11.71 -25.04 -5.62
CA ALA A 114 13.06 -25.08 -5.07
C ALA A 114 13.25 -26.20 -4.02
N THR A 115 12.21 -26.53 -3.25
CA THR A 115 12.25 -27.57 -2.21
C THR A 115 11.91 -28.98 -2.72
N LYS A 116 11.65 -29.14 -4.02
CA LYS A 116 11.49 -30.45 -4.69
C LYS A 116 12.80 -30.99 -5.31
N LYS A 117 13.95 -30.47 -4.91
CA LYS A 117 15.27 -31.01 -5.24
C LYS A 117 15.86 -31.73 -4.05
#